data_AF-A0A954TDA0-F1
#
_entry.id   AF-A0A954TDA0-F1
#
_cell.length_a   1.000
_cell.length_b   1.000
_cell.length_c   1.000
_cell.angle_alpha   90.00
_cell.angle_beta   90.00
_cell.angle_gamma   90.00
#
_symmetry.space_group_name_H-M   'P 1'
#
loop_
_entity.id
_entity.type
_entity.pdbx_description
1 polymer ?
#
loop_
_entity_poly.entity_id
_entity_poly.type
_entity_poly.pdbx_seq_one_letter_code
_entity_poly.pdbx_strand_id
1 'polypeptide(L)'
;MSADESRETAAVQFPGTASDWNGFDRYDFEVDGRPVLVVCPRQAAPGRPWVWHGEFFGHRPAPDIALLKRGFHIAYMSVPDMLGSPKAVKHWNAFYSELTGRYRLAPKAALVGLS
;
A
#
# COMPACT_ATOMS: atom_id res chain seq x y z
N MET A 1 13.96 18.03 -31.35
CA MET A 1 15.12 17.52 -30.60
C MET A 1 15.06 18.17 -29.22
N SER A 2 14.10 17.76 -28.40
CA SER A 2 14.20 16.65 -27.43
C SER A 2 15.01 17.09 -26.21
N ALA A 3 14.30 17.72 -25.28
CA ALA A 3 14.73 17.92 -23.90
C ALA A 3 13.58 17.46 -22.99
N ASP A 4 13.25 16.17 -23.08
CA ASP A 4 12.32 15.52 -22.17
C ASP A 4 12.79 14.08 -21.97
N GLU A 5 13.93 13.90 -21.28
CA GLU A 5 14.37 12.56 -20.88
C GLU A 5 15.43 12.62 -19.78
N SER A 6 15.08 13.25 -18.65
CA SER A 6 15.80 13.05 -17.38
C SER A 6 14.99 13.58 -16.19
N ARG A 7 13.76 13.09 -16.02
CA ARG A 7 13.21 12.93 -14.66
C ARG A 7 13.46 11.50 -14.25
N GLU A 8 14.64 11.28 -13.70
CA GLU A 8 14.94 10.11 -12.89
C GLU A 8 13.81 9.97 -11.88
N THR A 9 13.04 8.88 -11.99
CA THR A 9 11.88 8.64 -11.13
C THR A 9 12.45 8.28 -9.77
N ALA A 10 12.73 9.27 -8.94
CA ALA A 10 13.03 9.04 -7.53
C ALA A 10 11.84 8.24 -6.97
N ALA A 11 12.09 6.97 -6.65
CA ALA A 11 11.09 6.10 -6.07
C ALA A 11 10.54 6.78 -4.81
N VAL A 12 9.23 6.99 -4.75
CA VAL A 12 8.62 7.56 -3.56
C VAL A 12 8.82 6.56 -2.41
N GLN A 13 9.70 6.89 -1.47
CA GLN A 13 9.99 6.06 -0.31
C GLN A 13 8.88 6.22 0.73
N PHE A 14 8.43 5.09 1.30
CA PHE A 14 7.50 5.09 2.42
C PHE A 14 8.26 5.38 3.74
N PRO A 15 7.63 6.07 4.70
CA PRO A 15 8.26 6.40 5.96
C PRO A 15 8.21 5.23 6.95
N GLY A 16 8.80 5.45 8.13
CA GLY A 16 8.64 4.57 9.27
C GLY A 16 9.65 3.43 9.31
N THR A 17 9.28 2.35 10.01
CA THR A 17 10.18 1.23 10.28
C THR A 17 10.24 0.31 9.07
N ALA A 18 11.43 0.14 8.50
CA ALA A 18 11.67 -0.82 7.43
C ALA A 18 11.92 -2.23 7.99
N SER A 19 11.33 -3.24 7.36
CA SER A 19 11.54 -4.66 7.68
C SER A 19 11.44 -5.54 6.43
N ASP A 20 11.90 -6.78 6.51
CA ASP A 20 11.68 -7.78 5.46
C ASP A 20 10.32 -8.47 5.66
N TRP A 21 9.54 -8.56 4.58
CA TRP A 21 8.35 -9.41 4.51
C TRP A 21 8.42 -10.33 3.30
N ASN A 22 8.78 -11.61 3.54
CA ASN A 22 8.92 -12.63 2.50
C ASN A 22 9.91 -12.21 1.37
N GLY A 23 10.99 -11.50 1.70
CA GLY A 23 11.96 -11.03 0.70
C GLY A 23 11.56 -9.72 0.00
N PHE A 24 10.61 -8.96 0.55
CA PHE A 24 10.17 -7.65 0.05
C PHE A 24 10.25 -6.60 1.16
N ASP A 25 10.54 -5.36 0.78
CA ASP A 25 10.61 -4.25 1.73
C ASP A 25 9.21 -3.92 2.26
N ARG A 26 9.05 -3.96 3.58
CA ARG A 26 7.86 -3.55 4.30
C ARG A 26 8.16 -2.30 5.11
N TYR A 27 7.22 -1.36 5.10
CA TYR A 27 7.27 -0.13 5.88
C TYR A 27 6.06 -0.02 6.79
N ASP A 28 6.30 0.19 8.08
CA ASP A 28 5.28 0.37 9.11
C ASP A 28 5.30 1.81 9.63
N PHE A 29 4.15 2.48 9.57
CA PHE A 29 3.98 3.88 9.98
C PHE A 29 2.54 4.16 10.43
N GLU A 30 2.19 5.43 10.64
CA GLU A 30 0.85 5.84 11.04
C GLU A 30 0.18 6.78 10.04
N VAL A 31 -1.14 6.60 9.87
CA VAL A 31 -2.02 7.55 9.17
C VAL A 31 -3.27 7.75 10.02
N ASP A 32 -3.63 9.01 10.28
CA ASP A 32 -4.79 9.36 11.12
C ASP A 32 -4.79 8.66 12.49
N GLY A 33 -3.61 8.52 13.10
CA GLY A 33 -3.41 7.85 14.39
C GLY A 33 -3.64 6.34 14.36
N ARG A 34 -3.60 5.71 13.17
CA ARG A 34 -3.74 4.26 12.98
C ARG A 34 -2.47 3.65 12.42
N PRO A 35 -2.05 2.48 12.93
CA PRO A 35 -0.98 1.71 12.30
C PRO A 35 -1.36 1.32 10.88
N VAL A 36 -0.41 1.54 9.96
CA VAL A 36 -0.49 1.10 8.58
C VAL A 36 0.80 0.41 8.19
N LEU A 37 0.70 -0.47 7.20
CA LEU A 37 1.86 -1.05 6.55
C LEU A 37 1.73 -0.98 5.04
N VAL A 38 2.87 -0.88 4.37
CA VAL A 38 2.99 -1.02 2.92
C VAL A 38 4.15 -1.94 2.60
N VAL A 39 3.89 -3.01 1.84
CA VAL A 39 4.91 -3.87 1.26
C VAL A 39 5.13 -3.46 -0.19
N CYS A 40 6.39 -3.21 -0.52
CA CYS A 40 6.80 -2.68 -1.82
C CYS A 40 7.28 -3.81 -2.75
N PRO A 41 6.88 -3.77 -4.03
CA PRO A 41 7.51 -4.62 -5.02
C PRO A 41 8.95 -4.15 -5.25
N ARG A 42 9.85 -5.05 -5.65
CA ARG A 42 11.22 -4.69 -6.04
C ARG A 42 11.25 -3.68 -7.20
N GLN A 43 10.27 -3.79 -8.10
CA GLN A 43 10.02 -2.83 -9.16
C GLN A 43 8.52 -2.63 -9.31
N ALA A 44 8.05 -1.40 -9.16
CA ALA A 44 6.64 -1.08 -9.34
C ALA A 44 6.22 -1.18 -10.80
N ALA A 45 5.03 -1.75 -11.05
CA ALA A 45 4.42 -1.73 -12.37
C ALA A 45 3.99 -0.31 -12.78
N PRO A 46 3.87 0.01 -14.09
CA PRO A 46 3.39 1.30 -14.56
C PRO A 46 2.06 1.71 -13.89
N GLY A 47 1.97 2.98 -13.48
CA GLY A 47 0.81 3.49 -12.77
C GLY A 47 0.74 3.12 -11.27
N ARG A 48 1.72 2.36 -10.76
CA ARG A 48 1.88 1.98 -9.33
C ARG A 48 0.60 1.38 -8.73
N PRO A 49 0.14 0.25 -9.27
CA PRO A 49 -1.05 -0.43 -8.77
C PRO A 49 -0.81 -0.96 -7.35
N TRP A 50 -1.91 -1.17 -6.63
CA TRP A 50 -1.86 -1.63 -5.25
C TRP A 50 -3.09 -2.43 -4.86
N VAL A 51 -2.86 -3.34 -3.91
CA VAL A 51 -3.87 -4.12 -3.22
C VAL A 51 -4.04 -3.57 -1.82
N TRP A 52 -5.29 -3.48 -1.38
CA TRP A 52 -5.65 -3.06 -0.05
C TRP A 52 -6.37 -4.20 0.67
N HIS A 53 -5.74 -4.73 1.71
CA HIS A 53 -6.37 -5.68 2.63
C HIS A 53 -7.28 -4.95 3.61
N GLY A 54 -8.54 -5.37 3.69
CA GLY A 54 -9.48 -4.85 4.67
C GLY A 54 -9.18 -5.32 6.10
N GLU A 55 -8.80 -6.59 6.26
CA GLU A 55 -8.40 -7.22 7.53
C GLU A 55 -7.42 -8.39 7.29
N PHE A 56 -6.86 -8.94 8.37
CA PHE A 56 -6.06 -10.19 8.38
C PHE A 56 -4.83 -10.21 7.47
N PHE A 57 -4.11 -9.09 7.37
CA PHE A 57 -2.88 -9.03 6.57
C PHE A 57 -1.90 -10.17 6.89
N GLY A 58 -1.38 -10.81 5.86
CA GLY A 58 -0.47 -11.95 5.98
C GLY A 58 -1.14 -13.31 6.16
N HIS A 59 -2.47 -13.37 6.27
CA HIS A 59 -3.19 -14.63 6.22
C HIS A 59 -3.24 -15.17 4.78
N ARG A 60 -2.55 -16.29 4.54
CA ARG A 60 -2.32 -16.89 3.20
C ARG A 60 -1.62 -15.93 2.23
N PRO A 61 -0.33 -15.63 2.44
CA PRO A 61 0.38 -14.56 1.71
C PRO A 61 0.71 -14.88 0.25
N ALA A 62 0.43 -16.10 -0.23
CA ALA A 62 0.81 -16.54 -1.57
C ALA A 62 0.28 -15.64 -2.71
N PRO A 63 -0.99 -15.16 -2.69
CA PRO A 63 -1.49 -14.23 -3.71
C PRO A 63 -0.79 -12.87 -3.65
N ASP A 64 -0.53 -12.34 -2.46
CA ASP A 64 0.17 -11.07 -2.26
C ASP A 64 1.60 -11.15 -2.78
N ILE A 65 2.32 -12.23 -2.47
CA ILE A 65 3.67 -12.49 -3.00
C ILE A 65 3.66 -12.54 -4.53
N ALA A 66 2.66 -13.19 -5.13
CA ALA A 66 2.54 -13.25 -6.58
C ALA A 66 2.27 -11.88 -7.21
N LEU A 67 1.50 -11.02 -6.54
CA LEU A 67 1.20 -9.66 -6.98
C LEU A 67 2.39 -8.71 -6.79
N LEU A 68 3.14 -8.84 -5.69
CA LEU A 68 4.40 -8.13 -5.46
C LEU A 68 5.43 -8.43 -6.55
N LYS A 69 5.55 -9.70 -6.96
CA LYS A 69 6.39 -10.11 -8.11
C LYS A 69 5.94 -9.48 -9.44
N ARG A 70 4.67 -9.09 -9.56
CA ARG A 70 4.09 -8.41 -10.72
C ARG A 70 4.09 -6.88 -10.59
N GLY A 71 4.69 -6.32 -9.55
CA GLY A 71 4.84 -4.88 -9.38
C GLY A 71 3.69 -4.17 -8.66
N PHE A 72 2.82 -4.91 -7.96
CA PHE A 72 1.79 -4.34 -7.10
C PHE A 72 2.34 -4.06 -5.71
N HIS A 73 1.93 -2.95 -5.11
CA HIS A 73 2.13 -2.70 -3.68
C HIS A 73 1.03 -3.40 -2.89
N ILE A 74 1.32 -3.83 -1.66
CA ILE A 74 0.29 -4.37 -0.75
C ILE A 74 0.19 -3.44 0.44
N ALA A 75 -1.02 -2.98 0.76
CA ALA A 75 -1.27 -2.02 1.81
C ALA A 75 -2.33 -2.55 2.80
N TYR A 76 -2.17 -2.19 4.06
CA TYR A 76 -3.11 -2.51 5.13
C TYR A 76 -3.13 -1.37 6.16
N MET A 77 -4.32 -1.11 6.73
CA MET A 77 -4.51 -0.22 7.88
C MET A 77 -5.25 -1.00 8.96
N SER A 78 -4.76 -0.94 10.20
CA SER A 78 -5.42 -1.59 11.33
C SER A 78 -6.57 -0.74 11.87
N VAL A 79 -7.80 -1.27 11.74
CA VAL A 79 -9.03 -0.65 12.27
C VAL A 79 -9.92 -1.69 13.00
N PRO A 80 -9.36 -2.39 14.00
CA PRO A 80 -10.04 -3.51 14.66
C PRO A 80 -11.34 -3.06 15.33
N ASP A 81 -12.31 -3.98 15.39
CA ASP A 81 -13.61 -3.82 16.05
C ASP A 81 -14.48 -2.66 15.55
N MET A 82 -14.11 -2.03 14.42
CA MET A 82 -14.88 -0.92 13.84
C MET A 82 -15.77 -1.35 12.68
N LEU A 83 -15.50 -2.51 12.08
CA LEU A 83 -16.23 -3.05 10.93
C LEU A 83 -16.48 -1.97 9.86
N GLY A 84 -17.63 -1.98 9.21
CA GLY A 84 -18.04 -0.94 8.26
C GLY A 84 -18.60 0.35 8.90
N SER A 85 -18.29 0.66 10.16
CA SER A 85 -18.84 1.85 10.83
C SER A 85 -18.36 3.15 10.17
N PRO A 86 -19.10 4.28 10.33
CA PRO A 86 -18.68 5.58 9.82
C PRO A 86 -17.28 6.01 10.30
N LYS A 87 -16.87 5.56 11.49
CA LYS A 87 -15.53 5.81 12.05
C LYS A 87 -14.44 5.06 11.27
N ALA A 88 -14.67 3.78 10.93
CA ALA A 88 -13.75 3.03 10.08
C ALA A 88 -13.61 3.68 8.70
N VAL A 89 -14.73 4.05 8.08
CA VAL A 89 -14.76 4.71 6.77
C VAL A 89 -13.97 6.02 6.78
N LYS A 90 -14.04 6.81 7.86
CA LYS A 90 -13.21 8.02 8.00
C LYS A 90 -11.71 7.70 7.96
N HIS A 91 -11.26 6.71 8.73
CA HIS A 91 -9.86 6.30 8.76
C HIS A 91 -9.40 5.75 7.39
N TRP A 92 -10.23 4.94 6.74
CA TRP A 92 -9.97 4.43 5.39
C TRP A 92 -9.89 5.53 4.34
N ASN A 93 -10.75 6.56 4.41
CA ASN A 93 -10.66 7.70 3.49
C ASN A 93 -9.34 8.49 3.68
N ALA A 94 -8.90 8.66 4.92
CA ALA A 94 -7.60 9.29 5.20
C ALA A 94 -6.44 8.43 4.65
N PHE A 95 -6.50 7.12 4.84
CA PHE A 95 -5.51 6.18 4.30
C PHE A 95 -5.42 6.24 2.78
N TYR A 96 -6.56 6.13 2.09
CA TYR A 96 -6.65 6.21 0.65
C TYR A 96 -6.08 7.54 0.12
N SER A 97 -6.44 8.65 0.77
CA SER A 97 -5.97 9.99 0.38
C SER A 97 -4.46 10.12 0.54
N GLU A 98 -3.89 9.57 1.61
CA GLU A 98 -2.46 9.56 1.85
C GLU A 98 -1.71 8.73 0.78
N LEU A 99 -2.16 7.50 0.52
CA LEU A 99 -1.54 6.59 -0.44
C LEU A 99 -1.61 7.09 -1.90
N THR A 100 -2.74 7.65 -2.31
CA THR A 100 -2.92 8.13 -3.69
C THR A 100 -2.41 9.57 -3.89
N GLY A 101 -2.50 10.40 -2.85
CA GLY A 101 -2.07 11.80 -2.85
C GLY A 101 -0.56 11.94 -2.67
N ARG A 102 -0.04 11.61 -1.49
CA ARG A 102 1.39 11.75 -1.16
C ARG A 102 2.22 10.67 -1.82
N TYR A 103 1.80 9.42 -1.69
CA TYR A 103 2.58 8.28 -2.19
C TYR A 103 2.28 7.91 -3.63
N ARG A 104 1.40 8.62 -4.34
CA ARG A 104 1.15 8.47 -5.78
C ARG A 104 0.87 7.03 -6.22
N LEU A 105 0.25 6.21 -5.37
CA LEU A 105 -0.33 4.94 -5.79
C LEU A 105 -1.53 5.18 -6.71
N ALA A 106 -1.85 4.20 -7.55
CA ALA A 106 -2.96 4.31 -8.50
C ALA A 106 -4.27 4.74 -7.81
N PRO A 107 -5.10 5.61 -8.42
CA PRO A 107 -6.41 5.95 -7.85
C PRO A 107 -7.35 4.75 -7.70
N LYS A 108 -7.16 3.69 -8.48
CA LYS A 108 -7.95 2.45 -8.36
C LYS A 108 -7.19 1.42 -7.52
N ALA A 109 -7.73 1.12 -6.34
CA ALA A 109 -7.26 0.03 -5.49
C ALA A 109 -7.96 -1.29 -5.84
N ALA A 110 -7.26 -2.41 -5.69
CA ALA A 110 -7.89 -3.73 -5.61
C ALA A 110 -8.12 -4.08 -4.13
N LEU A 111 -9.38 -4.27 -3.72
CA LEU A 111 -9.72 -4.60 -2.33
C LEU A 111 -9.73 -6.12 -2.12
N VAL A 112 -9.11 -6.57 -1.03
CA VAL A 112 -9.15 -7.97 -0.57
C VAL A 112 -9.89 -8.03 0.75
N GLY A 113 -10.91 -8.89 0.80
CA GLY A 113 -11.67 -9.22 2.00
C GLY A 113 -11.64 -10.73 2.22
N LEU A 114 -11.55 -11.11 3.49
CA LEU A 114 -11.65 -12.50 3.96
C LEU A 114 -12.76 -12.54 5.01
N SER A 115 -13.55 -13.61 4.99
CA SER A 115 -14.65 -13.86 5.92
C SER A 115 -14.58 -15.27 6.47
#